data_AF-A0A2H0RFL0-F1
#
_entry.id   AF-A0A2H0RFL0-F1
#
_cell.length_a   1.000
_cell.length_b   1.000
_cell.length_c   1.000
_cell.angle_alpha   90.00
_cell.angle_beta   90.00
_cell.angle_gamma   90.00
#
_symmetry.space_group_name_H-M   'P 1'
#
loop_
_entity.id
_entity.type
_entity.pdbx_description
1 polymer ?
#
loop_
_entity_poly.entity_id
_entity_poly.type
_entity_poly.pdbx_seq_one_letter_code
_entity_poly.pdbx_strand_id
1 'polypeptide(L)'
;METETSKSKINKGLIVLIIAVIAIGGYFFSQKSDGGGASLKVPFPHTFSVAGNTSFACESLLSAYIIGSPEEYLTNGIEGDVAKGTDKVAMNIKDSQTLNFLTGASVGIGTSEGDNFAIVENSATKLMAVWFNENVVSTVVLNKTRGLAVWLKGYPDFPIYGAPNGQIVYMVCR
;
A
#
# COMPACT_ATOMS: atom_id res chain seq x y z
N MET A 1 45.33 44.18 44.39
CA MET A 1 43.93 43.95 43.93
C MET A 1 43.99 42.70 43.07
N GLU A 2 43.90 41.55 43.73
CA GLU A 2 44.07 40.23 43.12
C GLU A 2 42.69 39.62 42.92
N THR A 3 42.38 39.20 41.69
CA THR A 3 41.18 38.42 41.41
C THR A 3 41.63 37.10 40.80
N GLU A 4 41.71 36.08 41.66
CA GLU A 4 41.98 34.70 41.27
C GLU A 4 40.88 34.16 40.36
N THR A 5 41.29 33.63 39.21
CA THR A 5 40.43 32.87 38.31
C THR A 5 40.33 31.44 38.84
N SER A 6 39.18 31.11 39.44
CA SER A 6 38.85 29.74 39.86
C SER A 6 38.75 28.81 38.65
N LYS A 7 39.80 28.01 38.43
CA LYS A 7 39.79 26.90 37.47
C LYS A 7 38.94 25.77 38.05
N SER A 8 37.74 25.60 37.50
CA SER A 8 36.88 24.44 37.75
C SER A 8 37.62 23.15 37.35
N LYS A 9 37.98 22.33 38.34
CA LYS A 9 38.54 20.99 38.13
C LYS A 9 37.40 20.06 37.70
N ILE A 10 37.23 19.91 36.39
CA ILE A 10 36.31 18.92 35.84
C ILE A 10 36.85 17.53 36.19
N ASN A 11 36.06 16.79 36.97
CA ASN A 11 36.43 15.47 37.46
C ASN A 11 36.45 14.48 36.29
N LYS A 12 37.64 13.97 35.92
CA LYS A 12 37.83 13.04 34.80
C LYS A 12 36.93 11.80 34.90
N GLY A 13 36.57 11.38 36.13
CA GLY A 13 35.62 10.28 36.35
C GLY A 13 34.20 10.58 35.86
N LEU A 14 33.75 11.84 35.94
CA LEU A 14 32.44 12.26 35.44
C LEU A 14 32.37 12.24 33.91
N ILE A 15 33.46 12.63 33.24
CA ILE A 15 33.57 12.61 31.77
C ILE A 15 33.51 11.17 31.26
N VAL A 16 34.26 10.25 31.89
CA VAL A 16 34.26 8.83 31.50
C VAL A 16 32.88 8.20 31.69
N LEU A 17 32.17 8.55 32.76
CA LEU A 17 30.83 8.05 33.04
C LEU A 17 29.80 8.58 32.04
N ILE A 18 29.89 9.84 31.64
CA ILE A 18 29.05 10.43 30.58
C ILE A 18 29.31 9.75 29.23
N ILE A 19 30.57 9.50 28.86
CA ILE A 19 30.91 8.80 27.61
C ILE A 19 30.39 7.36 27.64
N ALA A 20 30.51 6.66 28.78
CA ALA A 20 29.97 5.31 28.92
C ALA A 20 28.44 5.28 28.81
N VAL A 21 27.74 6.27 29.41
CA VAL A 21 26.27 6.39 29.29
C VAL A 21 25.85 6.72 27.87
N ILE A 22 26.59 7.56 27.13
CA ILE A 22 26.32 7.86 25.73
C ILE A 22 26.59 6.64 24.84
N ALA A 23 27.67 5.89 25.09
CA ALA A 23 28.00 4.70 24.33
C ALA A 23 26.99 3.57 24.57
N ILE A 24 26.58 3.34 25.82
CA ILE A 24 25.56 2.36 26.19
C ILE A 24 24.18 2.81 25.69
N GLY A 25 23.81 4.07 25.88
CA GLY A 25 22.55 4.65 25.40
C GLY A 25 22.43 4.64 23.88
N GLY A 26 23.51 4.94 23.15
CA GLY A 26 23.57 4.83 21.69
C GLY A 26 23.53 3.39 21.17
N TYR A 27 24.09 2.45 21.92
CA TYR A 27 24.00 1.01 21.61
C TYR A 27 22.57 0.47 21.80
N PHE A 28 21.87 0.89 22.85
CA PHE A 28 20.44 0.56 23.04
C PHE A 28 19.51 1.30 22.06
N PHE A 29 19.89 2.49 21.57
CA PHE A 29 19.12 3.18 20.53
C PHE A 29 19.32 2.57 19.14
N SER A 30 20.47 1.95 18.88
CA SER A 30 20.78 1.28 17.60
C SER A 30 20.31 -0.18 17.53
N GLN A 31 19.77 -0.75 18.62
CA GLN A 31 19.15 -2.08 18.61
C GLN A 31 17.62 -2.05 18.41
N LYS A 32 17.02 -0.90 18.08
CA LYS A 32 15.62 -0.83 17.63
C LYS A 32 15.51 -0.96 16.10
N SER A 33 16.12 -2.01 15.57
CA SER A 33 15.85 -2.52 14.22
C SER A 33 15.45 -3.98 14.29
N ASP A 34 14.65 -4.33 15.30
CA ASP A 34 13.91 -5.58 15.29
C ASP A 34 12.65 -5.40 14.44
N GLY A 35 12.66 -6.09 13.30
CA GLY A 35 11.63 -6.13 12.28
C GLY A 35 10.30 -6.71 12.78
N GLY A 36 9.58 -5.93 13.58
CA GLY A 36 8.14 -6.09 13.75
C GLY A 36 7.45 -5.47 12.55
N GLY A 37 7.07 -6.29 11.56
CA GLY A 37 6.27 -5.80 10.43
C GLY A 37 5.07 -5.01 10.93
N ALA A 38 4.93 -3.76 10.48
CA ALA A 38 3.82 -2.91 10.84
C ALA A 38 2.51 -3.53 10.32
N SER A 39 1.84 -4.34 11.16
CA SER A 39 0.58 -4.95 10.79
C SER A 39 -0.53 -3.91 10.94
N LEU A 40 -1.03 -3.38 9.82
CA LEU A 40 -2.19 -2.49 9.83
C LEU A 40 -3.47 -3.34 9.85
N LYS A 41 -4.25 -3.21 10.93
CA LYS A 41 -5.58 -3.83 11.05
C LYS A 41 -6.67 -2.79 10.80
N VAL A 42 -7.51 -3.04 9.81
CA VAL A 42 -8.73 -2.26 9.57
C VAL A 42 -9.96 -3.05 10.02
N PRO A 43 -10.95 -2.42 10.66
CA PRO A 43 -12.21 -3.09 10.99
C PRO A 43 -12.90 -3.57 9.72
N PHE A 44 -13.46 -4.77 9.80
CA PHE A 44 -14.29 -5.30 8.73
C PHE A 44 -15.65 -4.59 8.76
N PRO A 45 -16.05 -3.85 7.72
CA PRO A 45 -17.31 -3.11 7.74
C PRO A 45 -18.50 -4.07 7.71
N HIS A 46 -19.66 -3.57 8.15
CA HIS A 46 -20.92 -4.24 7.80
C HIS A 46 -21.09 -4.19 6.28
N THR A 47 -21.31 -5.35 5.69
CA THR A 47 -21.51 -5.47 4.25
C THR A 47 -22.84 -6.13 3.94
N PHE A 48 -23.28 -5.96 2.69
CA PHE A 48 -24.53 -6.52 2.18
C PHE A 48 -24.24 -7.30 0.91
N SER A 49 -25.17 -8.19 0.56
CA SER A 49 -25.14 -8.85 -0.73
C SER A 49 -25.40 -7.83 -1.83
N VAL A 50 -24.54 -7.82 -2.84
CA VAL A 50 -24.68 -7.12 -4.12
C VAL A 50 -24.98 -8.10 -5.25
N ALA A 51 -25.46 -9.30 -4.91
CA ALA A 51 -25.89 -10.30 -5.89
C ALA A 51 -27.06 -9.75 -6.72
N GLY A 52 -26.97 -9.89 -8.05
CA GLY A 52 -27.95 -9.35 -8.99
C GLY A 52 -27.66 -7.93 -9.48
N ASN A 53 -26.80 -7.17 -8.80
CA ASN A 53 -26.40 -5.84 -9.28
C ASN A 53 -25.52 -5.94 -10.53
N THR A 54 -25.63 -4.93 -11.40
CA THR A 54 -24.76 -4.72 -12.57
C THR A 54 -23.80 -3.56 -12.37
N SER A 55 -24.05 -2.68 -11.39
CA SER A 55 -23.23 -1.53 -11.06
C SER A 55 -22.82 -1.58 -9.59
N PHE A 56 -21.59 -1.19 -9.30
CA PHE A 56 -20.98 -1.28 -7.98
C PHE A 56 -20.19 -0.02 -7.68
N ALA A 57 -20.38 0.55 -6.49
CA ALA A 57 -19.52 1.60 -5.95
C ALA A 57 -18.67 1.01 -4.83
N CYS A 58 -17.35 1.05 -5.00
CA CYS A 58 -16.38 0.46 -4.09
C CYS A 58 -15.48 1.50 -3.44
N GLU A 59 -15.23 1.30 -2.15
CA GLU A 59 -14.30 2.10 -1.34
C GLU A 59 -13.22 1.17 -0.80
N SER A 60 -11.97 1.58 -0.91
CA SER A 60 -10.86 0.83 -0.34
C SER A 60 -10.82 0.93 1.18
N LEU A 61 -10.51 -0.21 1.80
CA LEU A 61 -10.32 -0.35 3.24
C LEU A 61 -8.84 -0.37 3.58
N LEU A 62 -8.07 -1.14 2.80
CA LEU A 62 -6.65 -1.38 2.99
C LEU A 62 -5.97 -1.44 1.63
N SER A 63 -4.79 -0.86 1.51
CA SER A 63 -3.92 -1.02 0.35
C SER A 63 -2.54 -1.49 0.80
N ALA A 64 -1.92 -2.31 -0.03
CA ALA A 64 -0.53 -2.72 0.12
C ALA A 64 0.20 -2.51 -1.19
N TYR A 65 1.43 -2.02 -1.12
CA TYR A 65 2.29 -1.80 -2.27
C TYR A 65 3.60 -2.53 -2.04
N ILE A 66 4.13 -3.13 -3.10
CA ILE A 66 5.47 -3.71 -3.12
C ILE A 66 6.21 -3.04 -4.26
N ILE A 67 7.34 -2.42 -3.95
CA ILE A 67 8.18 -1.71 -4.90
C ILE A 67 9.56 -2.33 -4.83
N GLY A 68 9.98 -2.98 -5.92
CA GLY A 68 11.38 -3.31 -6.12
C GLY A 68 12.13 -2.08 -6.64
N SER A 69 13.29 -1.77 -6.06
CA SER A 69 14.15 -0.71 -6.57
C SER A 69 15.30 -1.30 -7.39
N PRO A 70 15.59 -0.80 -8.61
CA PRO A 70 16.86 -1.09 -9.26
C PRO A 70 18.02 -0.55 -8.41
N GLU A 71 19.22 -1.12 -8.58
CA GLU A 71 20.44 -0.78 -7.82
C GLU A 71 20.70 0.72 -7.63
N GLU A 72 20.22 1.57 -8.53
CA GLU A 72 20.48 3.01 -8.55
C GLU A 72 19.45 3.88 -7.81
N TYR A 73 18.24 3.40 -7.47
CA TYR A 73 17.15 4.29 -7.02
C TYR A 73 16.98 4.43 -5.50
N LEU A 74 17.02 3.35 -4.70
CA LEU A 74 16.60 3.45 -3.28
C LEU A 74 17.37 2.66 -2.22
N THR A 75 18.37 1.83 -2.54
CA THR A 75 19.29 1.08 -1.62
C THR A 75 19.57 -0.37 -2.07
N ASN A 76 19.15 -0.78 -3.27
CA ASN A 76 19.21 -2.16 -3.74
C ASN A 76 18.36 -3.10 -2.84
N GLY A 77 17.04 -3.11 -3.06
CA GLY A 77 16.12 -3.84 -2.20
C GLY A 77 14.66 -3.85 -2.66
N ILE A 78 13.83 -4.60 -1.93
CA ILE A 78 12.38 -4.67 -2.10
C ILE A 78 11.75 -4.01 -0.88
N GLU A 79 10.94 -2.99 -1.11
CA GLU A 79 10.19 -2.29 -0.07
C GLU A 79 8.71 -2.63 -0.17
N GLY A 80 8.03 -2.64 0.98
CA GLY A 80 6.60 -2.84 1.04
C GLY A 80 5.96 -1.95 2.08
N ASP A 81 4.82 -1.35 1.73
CA ASP A 81 4.02 -0.52 2.63
C ASP A 81 2.59 -1.07 2.70
N VAL A 82 1.97 -0.97 3.88
CA VAL A 82 0.56 -1.24 4.09
C VAL A 82 -0.09 0.00 4.70
N ALA A 83 -1.07 0.55 4.00
CA ALA A 83 -1.75 1.78 4.36
C ALA A 83 -3.27 1.61 4.38
N LYS A 84 -3.95 2.57 5.02
CA LYS A 84 -5.41 2.67 4.94
C LYS A 84 -5.76 3.03 3.49
N GLY A 85 -6.73 2.32 2.92
CA GLY A 85 -7.19 2.57 1.57
C GLY A 85 -7.83 3.96 1.41
N THR A 86 -7.49 4.63 0.31
CA THR A 86 -8.10 5.90 -0.11
C THR A 86 -8.74 5.84 -1.50
N ASP A 87 -8.43 4.80 -2.28
CA ASP A 87 -9.02 4.53 -3.59
C ASP A 87 -10.55 4.41 -3.52
N LYS A 88 -11.19 4.98 -4.54
CA LYS A 88 -12.62 4.79 -4.86
C LYS A 88 -12.72 4.24 -6.27
N VAL A 89 -13.63 3.30 -6.48
CA VAL A 89 -13.82 2.63 -7.77
C VAL A 89 -15.31 2.54 -8.07
N ALA A 90 -15.71 2.88 -9.28
CA ALA A 90 -17.01 2.54 -9.83
C ALA A 90 -16.82 1.40 -10.85
N MET A 91 -17.62 0.35 -10.74
CA MET A 91 -17.61 -0.76 -11.70
C MET A 91 -18.99 -0.93 -12.31
N ASN A 92 -19.06 -1.20 -13.61
CA ASN A 92 -20.33 -1.43 -14.30
C ASN A 92 -20.19 -2.54 -15.34
N ILE A 93 -21.02 -3.59 -15.23
CA ILE A 93 -21.12 -4.65 -16.22
C ILE A 93 -21.82 -4.04 -17.45
N LYS A 94 -21.04 -3.82 -18.53
CA LYS A 94 -21.57 -3.27 -19.80
C LYS A 94 -22.34 -4.34 -20.58
N ASP A 95 -21.80 -5.55 -20.60
CA ASP A 95 -22.35 -6.72 -21.28
C ASP A 95 -21.84 -8.01 -20.59
N SER A 96 -22.12 -9.17 -21.18
CA SER A 96 -21.75 -10.47 -20.59
C SER A 96 -20.24 -10.72 -20.49
N GLN A 97 -19.42 -9.95 -21.22
CA GLN A 97 -17.97 -10.14 -21.31
C GLN A 97 -17.17 -8.93 -20.84
N THR A 98 -17.81 -7.79 -20.58
CA THR A 98 -17.11 -6.52 -20.32
C THR A 98 -17.54 -5.90 -18.99
N LEU A 99 -16.56 -5.66 -18.13
CA LEU A 99 -16.69 -4.85 -16.93
C LEU A 99 -15.99 -3.50 -17.16
N ASN A 100 -16.73 -2.41 -17.12
CA ASN A 100 -16.14 -1.09 -17.05
C ASN A 100 -15.67 -0.81 -15.61
N PHE A 101 -14.48 -0.26 -15.48
CA PHE A 101 -13.80 -0.04 -14.21
C PHE A 101 -13.23 1.38 -14.21
N LEU A 102 -13.82 2.25 -13.38
CA LEU A 102 -13.46 3.66 -13.30
C LEU A 102 -12.92 3.98 -11.90
N THR A 103 -11.70 4.50 -11.84
CA THR A 103 -11.09 4.91 -10.56
C THR A 103 -11.40 6.37 -10.26
N GLY A 104 -11.46 6.73 -8.97
CA GLY A 104 -11.58 8.12 -8.54
C GLY A 104 -10.42 8.99 -9.03
N ALA A 105 -9.23 8.41 -9.19
CA ALA A 105 -8.07 9.10 -9.76
C ALA A 105 -8.30 9.46 -11.24
N SER A 106 -8.87 8.55 -12.04
CA SER A 106 -9.26 8.79 -13.44
C SER A 106 -10.23 9.97 -13.55
N VAL A 107 -11.24 10.02 -12.67
CA VAL A 107 -12.20 11.14 -12.63
C VAL A 107 -11.49 12.46 -12.27
N GLY A 108 -10.57 12.42 -11.30
CA GLY A 108 -9.80 13.59 -10.87
C GLY A 108 -8.93 14.21 -11.96
N ILE A 109 -8.48 13.42 -12.94
CA ILE A 109 -7.73 13.91 -14.12
C ILE A 109 -8.60 14.18 -15.34
N GLY A 110 -9.94 14.13 -15.19
CA GLY A 110 -10.89 14.46 -16.26
C GLY A 110 -11.26 13.29 -17.19
N THR A 111 -10.88 12.06 -16.85
CA THR A 111 -11.28 10.86 -17.60
C THR A 111 -12.56 10.27 -17.02
N SER A 112 -13.61 10.16 -17.85
CA SER A 112 -14.93 9.66 -17.43
C SER A 112 -15.25 8.25 -17.93
N GLU A 113 -14.52 7.71 -18.91
CA GLU A 113 -14.91 6.48 -19.59
C GLU A 113 -14.48 5.18 -18.89
N GLY A 114 -13.46 5.23 -18.02
CA GLY A 114 -12.93 4.06 -17.31
C GLY A 114 -12.29 2.99 -18.23
N ASP A 115 -11.61 2.02 -17.64
CA ASP A 115 -11.00 0.91 -18.38
C ASP A 115 -12.00 -0.23 -18.58
N ASN A 116 -11.88 -0.97 -19.68
CA ASN A 116 -12.74 -2.12 -19.96
C ASN A 116 -11.99 -3.42 -19.63
N PHE A 117 -12.37 -4.06 -18.53
CA PHE A 117 -11.87 -5.36 -18.11
C PHE A 117 -12.69 -6.47 -18.78
N ALA A 118 -12.00 -7.51 -19.23
CA ALA A 118 -12.62 -8.74 -19.69
C ALA A 118 -13.13 -9.55 -18.48
N ILE A 119 -14.42 -9.86 -18.48
CA ILE A 119 -15.05 -10.70 -17.46
C ILE A 119 -14.61 -12.16 -17.70
N VAL A 120 -13.97 -12.74 -16.69
CA VAL A 120 -13.56 -14.14 -16.68
C VAL A 120 -14.62 -15.00 -16.01
N GLU A 121 -15.29 -14.47 -14.97
CA GLU A 121 -16.39 -15.15 -14.31
C GLU A 121 -17.42 -14.14 -13.80
N ASN A 122 -18.70 -14.43 -14.02
CA ASN A 122 -19.80 -13.63 -13.49
C ASN A 122 -20.96 -14.55 -13.06
N SER A 123 -20.95 -14.94 -11.78
CA SER A 123 -21.96 -15.80 -11.18
C SER A 123 -22.81 -15.03 -10.15
N ALA A 124 -23.73 -15.73 -9.48
CA ALA A 124 -24.51 -15.17 -8.38
C ALA A 124 -23.63 -14.82 -7.16
N THR A 125 -22.49 -15.49 -6.99
CA THR A 125 -21.64 -15.36 -5.79
C THR A 125 -20.35 -14.60 -6.04
N LYS A 126 -19.87 -14.55 -7.28
CA LYS A 126 -18.56 -13.97 -7.63
C LYS A 126 -18.61 -13.22 -8.95
N LEU A 127 -17.85 -12.12 -9.04
CA LEU A 127 -17.44 -11.48 -10.28
C LEU A 127 -15.92 -11.43 -10.33
N MET A 128 -15.33 -11.81 -11.46
CA MET A 128 -13.90 -11.75 -11.71
C MET A 128 -13.68 -11.15 -13.09
N ALA A 129 -12.81 -10.14 -13.16
CA ALA A 129 -12.44 -9.53 -14.43
C ALA A 129 -10.96 -9.19 -14.45
N VAL A 130 -10.38 -9.18 -15.65
CA VAL A 130 -8.97 -8.90 -15.91
C VAL A 130 -8.83 -7.84 -16.98
N TRP A 131 -7.87 -6.95 -16.80
CA TRP A 131 -7.42 -6.00 -17.81
C TRP A 131 -5.91 -6.08 -17.87
N PHE A 132 -5.34 -6.00 -19.05
CA PHE A 132 -3.90 -5.92 -19.21
C PHE A 132 -3.55 -5.08 -20.43
N ASN A 133 -2.40 -4.43 -20.34
CA ASN A 133 -1.72 -3.82 -21.47
C ASN A 133 -0.22 -4.16 -21.37
N GLU A 134 0.62 -3.49 -22.16
CA GLU A 134 2.06 -3.72 -22.17
C GLU A 134 2.76 -3.40 -20.82
N ASN A 135 2.13 -2.58 -19.96
CA ASN A 135 2.75 -2.02 -18.74
C ASN A 135 2.08 -2.47 -17.44
N VAL A 136 0.88 -3.05 -17.49
CA VAL A 136 0.06 -3.36 -16.31
C VAL A 136 -0.77 -4.61 -16.56
N VAL A 137 -0.84 -5.48 -15.55
CA VAL A 137 -1.85 -6.53 -15.41
C VAL A 137 -2.70 -6.20 -14.20
N SER A 138 -3.99 -6.03 -14.39
CA SER A 138 -4.95 -5.61 -13.37
C SER A 138 -6.06 -6.65 -13.25
N THR A 139 -6.39 -7.09 -12.04
CA THR A 139 -7.48 -8.04 -11.80
C THR A 139 -8.37 -7.55 -10.67
N VAL A 140 -9.67 -7.75 -10.81
CA VAL A 140 -10.63 -7.50 -9.74
C VAL A 140 -11.45 -8.76 -9.48
N VAL A 141 -11.60 -9.09 -8.20
CA VAL A 141 -12.44 -10.20 -7.73
C VAL A 141 -13.40 -9.65 -6.69
N LEU A 142 -14.70 -9.75 -6.95
CA LEU A 142 -15.78 -9.33 -6.07
C LEU A 142 -16.55 -10.56 -5.57
N ASN A 143 -16.64 -10.72 -4.26
CA ASN A 143 -17.60 -11.59 -3.61
C ASN A 143 -18.95 -10.87 -3.57
N LYS A 144 -19.87 -11.25 -4.46
CA LYS A 144 -21.19 -10.62 -4.55
C LYS A 144 -22.09 -10.89 -3.35
N THR A 145 -21.93 -12.02 -2.67
CA THR A 145 -22.73 -12.34 -1.48
C THR A 145 -22.37 -11.46 -0.29
N ARG A 146 -21.17 -10.88 -0.29
CA ARG A 146 -20.64 -10.08 0.82
C ARG A 146 -20.26 -8.66 0.44
N GLY A 147 -20.38 -8.24 -0.81
CA GLY A 147 -19.99 -6.88 -1.23
C GLY A 147 -18.53 -6.56 -0.89
N LEU A 148 -17.61 -7.53 -1.05
CA LEU A 148 -16.19 -7.36 -0.77
C LEU A 148 -15.39 -7.66 -2.01
N ALA A 149 -14.41 -6.85 -2.30
CA ALA A 149 -13.57 -7.03 -3.47
C ALA A 149 -12.08 -6.93 -3.15
N VAL A 150 -11.28 -7.57 -3.98
CA VAL A 150 -9.83 -7.39 -4.05
C VAL A 150 -9.49 -6.93 -5.46
N TRP A 151 -8.73 -5.85 -5.55
CA TRP A 151 -8.17 -5.34 -6.78
C TRP A 151 -6.64 -5.47 -6.72
N LEU A 152 -6.06 -6.14 -7.70
CA LEU A 152 -4.63 -6.38 -7.81
C LEU A 152 -4.12 -5.67 -9.06
N LYS A 153 -2.95 -5.03 -8.95
CA LYS A 153 -2.16 -4.55 -10.08
C LYS A 153 -0.76 -5.14 -9.97
N GLY A 154 -0.30 -5.74 -11.05
CA GLY A 154 1.12 -6.03 -11.27
C GLY A 154 1.62 -5.16 -12.41
N TYR A 155 2.79 -4.57 -12.23
CA TYR A 155 3.45 -3.78 -13.27
C TYR A 155 4.59 -4.62 -13.82
N PRO A 156 4.44 -5.18 -15.04
CA PRO A 156 5.49 -5.91 -15.74
C PRO A 156 6.56 -4.99 -16.35
N ASP A 157 6.76 -3.77 -15.84
CA ASP A 157 7.72 -2.76 -16.33
C ASP A 157 9.20 -3.06 -15.97
N PHE A 158 9.48 -4.30 -15.56
CA PHE A 158 10.83 -4.82 -15.30
C PHE A 158 11.83 -4.65 -16.47
N PRO A 159 11.45 -4.58 -17.76
CA PRO A 159 12.42 -4.30 -18.82
C PRO A 159 12.99 -2.88 -18.80
N ILE A 160 12.29 -1.92 -18.18
CA ILE A 160 12.67 -0.49 -18.16
C ILE A 160 13.24 -0.09 -16.80
N TYR A 161 12.61 -0.56 -15.71
CA TYR A 161 12.98 -0.17 -14.34
C TYR A 161 13.74 -1.25 -13.57
N GLY A 162 14.03 -2.40 -14.20
CA GLY A 162 14.88 -3.46 -13.63
C GLY A 162 14.28 -4.23 -12.46
N ALA A 163 13.08 -3.87 -11.98
CA ALA A 163 12.41 -4.55 -10.88
C ALA A 163 10.88 -4.50 -11.02
N PRO A 164 10.16 -5.60 -10.71
CA PRO A 164 8.70 -5.61 -10.72
C PRO A 164 8.15 -4.82 -9.52
N ASN A 165 6.97 -4.24 -9.70
CA ASN A 165 6.20 -3.64 -8.61
C ASN A 165 4.72 -4.04 -8.68
N GLY A 166 3.99 -3.85 -7.58
CA GLY A 166 2.61 -4.29 -7.47
C GLY A 166 1.82 -3.63 -6.37
N GLN A 167 0.50 -3.67 -6.51
CA GLN A 167 -0.48 -3.11 -5.58
C GLN A 167 -1.59 -4.12 -5.32
N ILE A 168 -2.03 -4.20 -4.06
CA ILE A 168 -3.22 -4.94 -3.64
C ILE A 168 -4.14 -3.97 -2.91
N VAL A 169 -5.41 -3.89 -3.31
CA VAL A 169 -6.42 -3.04 -2.68
C VAL A 169 -7.59 -3.89 -2.26
N TYR A 170 -7.86 -3.93 -0.95
CA TYR A 170 -9.03 -4.57 -0.38
C TYR A 170 -10.16 -3.54 -0.28
N MET A 171 -11.35 -3.87 -0.78
CA MET A 171 -12.46 -2.93 -0.95
C MET A 171 -13.78 -3.48 -0.40
N VAL A 172 -14.65 -2.57 0.01
CA VAL A 172 -16.08 -2.82 0.23
C VAL A 172 -16.86 -2.22 -0.94
N CYS A 173 -17.83 -2.94 -1.48
CA CYS A 173 -18.65 -2.55 -2.61
C CYS A 173 -20.14 -2.55 -2.24
N ARG A 174 -20.89 -1.62 -2.82
CA ARG A 174 -22.33 -1.44 -2.65
C ARG A 174 -23.02 -1.33 -4.00
#